data_AF-A0A8C6U8G4-F1
#
_entry.id   AF-A0A8C6U8G4-F1
#
_cell.length_a   1.000
_cell.length_b   1.000
_cell.length_c   1.000
_cell.angle_alpha   90.00
_cell.angle_beta   90.00
_cell.angle_gamma   90.00
#
_symmetry.space_group_name_H-M   'P 1'
#
loop_
_entity.id
_entity.type
_entity.pdbx_description
1 polymer ?
#
loop_
_entity_poly.entity_id
_entity_poly.type
_entity_poly.pdbx_seq_one_letter_code
_entity_poly.pdbx_strand_id
1 'polypeptide(L)'
;MSQCRSLIKNKPGAVFRAASASLSNLLIFTTGCSLALAPMCYDWGESSAAAVRVLAGQSGFLSCPLFSHPNVYNYSSTQSTGHNLFWYRVLEGHGLEQPFTNRFSKDRERLWLQPANANDTGQYICMLRNKTSCSKIAMRLTVLRPEDVTLPNSCGPAFAVAASPERVPLQEGKTLDCPDAQEAAKMADATPSVTWVHQCLTFPAPSNERQVKGMSLQIHIMYEFHQGLYFCTVHYQRRGRALNFTRVINVTAVNPSSLPKEPHILQPTKDYVFSVKQGEEARLVCSGMFPYLDSPWEIWWTVDGKTVEQLRDKRFSKSNRPLKYEYEDRIEESVLVIQDVQPEDLKHEFNCSVRNNRGNETQRAQLKLETSLPSLELGCGLGATLFLMLLLFIIYHVFWLELLLLYRSWFGTDERHTDDKEFDIYISYARNSEEEQFVLSTLRSVLENDLGYSVCIFDRDSLPGGTITDETLSFVARSRRLLVALLELKAGIDSMALGGHLRVILVQYRPVKRNVWVRELRRARVALALVRWQGTSPKS
;
A
#
# COMPACT_ATOMS: atom_id res chain seq x y z
N MET A 1 -24.66 32.82 19.58
CA MET A 1 -24.12 33.08 18.24
C MET A 1 -24.03 31.76 17.49
N SER A 2 -24.71 31.65 16.33
CA SER A 2 -24.67 30.58 15.29
C SER A 2 -24.83 29.11 15.74
N GLN A 3 -25.74 28.27 15.23
CA GLN A 3 -26.36 28.18 13.90
C GLN A 3 -27.57 27.17 13.90
N CYS A 4 -28.62 27.50 13.13
CA CYS A 4 -29.66 26.72 12.42
C CYS A 4 -30.35 25.47 13.05
N ARG A 5 -31.68 25.43 13.29
CA ARG A 5 -32.90 25.42 12.42
C ARG A 5 -33.21 24.11 11.65
N SER A 6 -34.26 23.40 12.07
CA SER A 6 -35.54 23.11 11.36
C SER A 6 -36.27 21.99 12.13
N LEU A 7 -37.56 22.06 12.49
CA LEU A 7 -38.74 21.76 11.66
C LEU A 7 -39.99 21.95 12.53
N ILE A 8 -40.89 22.89 12.24
CA ILE A 8 -42.33 22.76 12.58
C ILE A 8 -43.14 23.36 11.43
N LYS A 9 -44.02 22.51 10.88
CA LYS A 9 -44.95 22.80 9.78
C LYS A 9 -46.14 23.66 10.23
N ASN A 10 -46.58 24.53 9.33
CA ASN A 10 -47.81 25.30 9.34
C ASN A 10 -49.08 24.47 9.63
N LYS A 11 -49.99 25.03 10.43
CA LYS A 11 -51.44 25.06 10.16
C LYS A 11 -52.06 26.35 10.72
N PRO A 12 -52.98 27.02 9.99
CA PRO A 12 -53.45 28.37 10.31
C PRO A 12 -54.81 28.39 11.01
N GLY A 13 -55.09 29.53 11.67
CA GLY A 13 -56.40 30.16 11.64
C GLY A 13 -57.35 29.90 12.80
N ALA A 14 -57.42 30.85 13.74
CA ALA A 14 -58.68 31.32 14.30
C ALA A 14 -58.51 32.77 14.79
N VAL A 15 -59.28 33.65 14.16
CA VAL A 15 -59.41 35.09 14.40
C VAL A 15 -60.51 35.33 15.44
N PHE A 16 -60.52 36.54 16.02
CA PHE A 16 -61.54 37.20 16.86
C PHE A 16 -61.36 36.98 18.38
N ARG A 17 -61.41 37.99 19.25
CA ARG A 17 -61.82 39.40 19.12
C ARG A 17 -61.25 40.14 20.32
N ALA A 18 -60.62 41.30 20.09
CA ALA A 18 -60.37 42.27 21.15
C ALA A 18 -61.70 42.91 21.55
N ALA A 19 -61.95 42.99 22.85
CA ALA A 19 -62.92 43.91 23.43
C ALA A 19 -62.24 44.57 24.64
N SER A 20 -61.92 45.85 24.45
CA SER A 20 -61.46 46.81 25.44
C SER A 20 -62.64 47.41 26.21
N ALA A 21 -62.50 47.55 27.53
CA ALA A 21 -63.14 48.52 28.44
C ALA A 21 -63.22 47.85 29.84
N SER A 22 -63.02 48.48 30.98
CA SER A 22 -62.72 49.85 31.37
C SER A 22 -62.12 49.77 32.79
N LEU A 23 -61.14 50.62 33.08
CA LEU A 23 -60.56 50.81 34.40
C LEU A 23 -61.54 51.59 35.27
N SER A 24 -61.99 51.02 36.39
CA SER A 24 -62.55 51.78 37.51
C SER A 24 -62.44 50.99 38.81
N ASN A 25 -61.40 51.30 39.59
CA ASN A 25 -61.29 51.28 41.05
C ASN A 25 -62.10 50.25 41.84
N LEU A 26 -61.41 49.22 42.37
CA LEU A 26 -61.66 48.79 43.74
C LEU A 26 -60.36 48.29 44.39
N LEU A 27 -59.90 49.06 45.37
CA LEU A 27 -58.77 48.77 46.24
C LEU A 27 -59.08 47.54 47.10
N ILE A 28 -58.33 46.46 46.83
CA ILE A 28 -57.54 45.69 47.79
C ILE A 28 -58.19 45.46 49.16
N PHE A 29 -58.76 44.26 49.35
CA PHE A 29 -58.64 43.53 50.61
C PHE A 29 -57.75 42.32 50.37
N THR A 30 -56.49 42.43 50.81
CA THR A 30 -55.55 41.30 50.89
C THR A 30 -56.01 40.34 51.98
N THR A 31 -56.76 39.31 51.63
CA THR A 31 -56.68 38.04 52.37
C THR A 31 -55.68 37.18 51.63
N GLY A 32 -54.44 37.19 52.12
CA GLY A 32 -53.37 36.31 51.67
C GLY A 32 -53.75 34.86 51.91
N CYS A 33 -54.42 34.25 50.95
CA CYS A 33 -54.40 32.80 50.80
C CYS A 33 -53.04 32.47 50.20
N SER A 34 -52.04 32.28 51.06
CA SER A 34 -50.82 31.57 50.71
C SER A 34 -51.19 30.11 50.45
N LEU A 35 -51.76 29.85 49.27
CA LEU A 35 -51.62 28.58 48.59
C LEU A 35 -50.11 28.40 48.41
N ALA A 36 -49.48 27.74 49.37
CA ALA A 36 -48.19 27.13 49.17
C ALA A 36 -48.38 26.13 48.01
N LEU A 37 -48.11 26.59 46.79
CA LEU A 37 -47.89 25.69 45.66
C LEU A 37 -46.82 24.72 46.16
N ALA A 38 -47.20 23.45 46.34
CA ALA A 38 -46.22 22.40 46.54
C ALA A 38 -45.17 22.55 45.42
N PRO A 39 -43.87 22.60 45.73
CA PRO A 39 -42.86 22.77 44.70
C PRO A 39 -43.05 21.69 43.65
N MET A 40 -43.27 22.11 42.39
CA MET A 40 -43.33 21.19 41.26
C MET A 40 -42.04 20.37 41.29
N CYS A 41 -42.17 19.04 41.41
CA CYS A 41 -41.02 18.17 41.51
C CYS A 41 -40.19 18.22 40.22
N TYR A 42 -38.89 18.43 40.37
CA TYR A 42 -37.97 18.46 39.24
C TYR A 42 -37.88 17.07 38.63
N ASP A 43 -38.25 16.93 37.36
CA ASP A 43 -38.32 15.67 36.64
C ASP A 43 -37.08 15.48 35.76
N TRP A 44 -36.31 14.43 36.04
CA TRP A 44 -35.11 14.06 35.27
C TRP A 44 -35.44 13.24 34.01
N GLY A 45 -36.72 12.94 33.76
CA GLY A 45 -37.17 12.12 32.63
C GLY A 45 -36.98 10.63 32.90
N GLU A 46 -36.89 9.83 31.82
CA GLU A 46 -36.72 8.38 31.89
C GLU A 46 -35.26 7.97 31.65
N SER A 47 -34.69 7.24 32.61
CA SER A 47 -33.34 6.70 32.49
C SER A 47 -33.36 5.39 31.70
N SER A 48 -32.81 5.42 30.48
CA SER A 48 -32.62 4.22 29.66
C SER A 48 -31.59 3.25 30.26
N ALA A 49 -30.54 3.78 30.89
CA ALA A 49 -29.50 2.99 31.55
C ALA A 49 -30.01 2.22 32.78
N ALA A 50 -31.13 2.64 33.38
CA ALA A 50 -31.75 1.99 34.53
C ALA A 50 -32.90 1.05 34.15
N ALA A 51 -33.08 0.73 32.85
CA ALA A 51 -34.10 -0.22 32.43
C ALA A 51 -33.80 -1.62 32.99
N VAL A 52 -34.80 -2.25 33.61
CA VAL A 52 -34.66 -3.57 34.25
C VAL A 52 -35.57 -4.58 33.56
N ARG A 53 -35.04 -5.78 33.38
CA ARG A 53 -35.78 -6.93 32.84
C ARG A 53 -35.84 -8.04 33.90
N VAL A 54 -37.02 -8.61 34.10
CA VAL A 54 -37.25 -9.69 35.08
C VAL A 54 -38.11 -10.76 34.43
N LEU A 55 -37.96 -12.03 34.83
CA LEU A 55 -38.86 -13.09 34.40
C LEU A 55 -40.10 -13.16 35.26
N ALA A 56 -41.25 -13.40 34.63
CA ALA A 56 -42.49 -13.69 35.33
C ALA A 56 -42.30 -14.90 36.27
N GLY A 57 -42.76 -14.78 37.51
CA GLY A 57 -42.59 -15.78 38.56
C GLY A 57 -41.28 -15.68 39.34
N GLN A 58 -40.26 -14.99 38.82
CA GLN A 58 -39.00 -14.76 39.53
C GLN A 58 -39.02 -13.48 40.35
N SER A 59 -38.03 -13.35 41.24
CA SER A 59 -37.79 -12.13 41.99
C SER A 59 -36.94 -11.14 41.20
N GLY A 60 -37.20 -9.85 41.40
CA GLY A 60 -36.38 -8.78 40.86
C GLY A 60 -36.48 -7.53 41.70
N PHE A 61 -35.67 -6.53 41.38
CA PHE A 61 -35.74 -5.24 42.06
C PHE A 61 -35.41 -4.10 41.10
N LEU A 62 -35.96 -2.94 41.42
CA LEU A 62 -35.63 -1.66 40.81
C LEU A 62 -34.81 -0.85 41.81
N SER A 63 -33.69 -0.29 41.37
CA SER A 63 -32.89 0.64 42.18
C SER A 63 -33.16 2.07 41.72
N CYS A 64 -33.42 2.98 42.65
CA CYS A 64 -33.72 4.36 42.28
C CYS A 64 -32.49 5.05 41.64
N PRO A 65 -32.55 5.49 40.37
CA PRO A 65 -31.39 6.03 39.65
C PRO A 65 -30.86 7.35 40.21
N LEU A 66 -31.64 8.06 41.04
CA LEU A 66 -31.14 9.26 41.73
C LEU A 66 -29.92 8.96 42.61
N PHE A 67 -29.78 7.72 43.10
CA PHE A 67 -28.65 7.28 43.91
C PHE A 67 -27.48 6.70 43.11
N SER A 68 -27.55 6.69 41.77
CA SER A 68 -26.46 6.21 40.90
C SER A 68 -25.17 7.01 41.04
N HIS A 69 -25.27 8.26 41.52
CA HIS A 69 -24.14 9.14 41.79
C HIS A 69 -24.15 9.52 43.28
N PRO A 70 -23.47 8.74 44.14
CA PRO A 70 -23.50 8.92 45.60
C PRO A 70 -23.06 10.32 46.06
N ASN A 71 -22.25 11.01 45.25
CA ASN A 71 -21.79 12.37 45.49
C ASN A 71 -22.92 13.41 45.40
N VAL A 72 -24.00 13.10 44.68
CA VAL A 72 -25.16 13.99 44.49
C VAL A 72 -26.26 13.63 45.48
N TYR A 73 -26.66 12.35 45.51
CA TYR A 73 -27.62 11.82 46.47
C TYR A 73 -27.10 10.50 47.03
N ASN A 74 -26.87 10.45 48.35
CA ASN A 74 -26.55 9.22 49.08
C ASN A 74 -27.73 8.85 49.97
N TYR A 75 -28.22 7.61 49.89
CA TYR A 75 -29.40 7.17 50.64
C TYR A 75 -29.36 7.50 52.14
N SER A 76 -28.27 7.18 52.83
CA SER A 76 -28.14 7.45 54.28
C SER A 76 -28.12 8.94 54.61
N SER A 77 -27.44 9.74 53.79
CA SER A 77 -27.39 11.21 53.92
C SER A 77 -28.72 11.87 53.54
N THR A 78 -29.43 11.33 52.54
CA THR A 78 -30.75 11.84 52.14
C THR A 78 -31.79 11.59 53.22
N GLN A 79 -31.73 10.44 53.91
CA GLN A 79 -32.59 10.20 55.06
C GLN A 79 -32.27 11.13 56.24
N SER A 80 -31.00 11.36 56.56
CA SER A 80 -30.61 12.25 57.66
C SER A 80 -30.97 13.72 57.41
N THR A 81 -31.00 14.15 56.14
CA THR A 81 -31.44 15.49 55.71
C THR A 81 -32.97 15.64 55.61
N GLY A 82 -33.75 14.58 55.90
CA GLY A 82 -35.21 14.61 55.91
C GLY A 82 -35.88 14.39 54.54
N HIS A 83 -35.14 13.90 53.54
CA HIS A 83 -35.75 13.49 52.27
C HIS A 83 -36.40 12.12 52.40
N ASN A 84 -37.65 12.02 51.94
CA ASN A 84 -38.39 10.78 51.86
C ASN A 84 -38.40 10.25 50.43
N LEU A 85 -38.07 8.96 50.27
CA LEU A 85 -38.16 8.25 49.00
C LEU A 85 -39.57 7.70 48.80
N PHE A 86 -40.22 8.14 47.75
CA PHE A 86 -41.50 7.64 47.26
C PHE A 86 -41.30 6.88 45.96
N TRP A 87 -42.16 5.91 45.73
CA TRP A 87 -42.20 5.16 44.49
C TRP A 87 -43.62 5.31 43.91
N TYR A 88 -43.70 5.53 42.60
CA TYR A 88 -44.95 5.50 41.84
C TYR A 88 -44.82 4.57 40.64
N ARG A 89 -45.96 4.07 40.14
CA ARG A 89 -46.05 3.36 38.86
C ARG A 89 -46.98 4.09 37.91
N VAL A 90 -46.64 4.03 36.64
CA VAL A 90 -47.45 4.47 35.51
C VAL A 90 -47.66 3.24 34.63
N LEU A 91 -48.91 2.77 34.56
CA LEU A 91 -49.28 1.63 33.73
C LEU A 91 -49.27 2.04 32.26
N GLU A 92 -48.87 1.13 31.38
CA GLU A 92 -48.84 1.38 29.94
C GLU A 92 -50.25 1.75 29.43
N GLY A 93 -50.39 2.92 28.80
CA GLY A 93 -51.68 3.46 28.34
C GLY A 93 -52.48 4.26 29.38
N HIS A 94 -52.05 4.34 30.64
CA HIS A 94 -52.66 5.17 31.69
C HIS A 94 -51.74 6.31 32.12
N GLY A 95 -52.15 7.56 31.96
CA GLY A 95 -51.35 8.75 32.33
C GLY A 95 -51.36 9.12 33.82
N LEU A 96 -51.84 8.25 34.71
CA LEU A 96 -52.02 8.54 36.13
C LEU A 96 -51.03 7.75 37.00
N GLU A 97 -50.27 8.47 37.82
CA GLU A 97 -49.35 7.91 38.83
C GLU A 97 -50.17 7.22 39.93
N GLN A 98 -49.94 5.92 40.16
CA GLN A 98 -50.60 5.17 41.24
C GLN A 98 -49.60 4.78 42.33
N PRO A 99 -49.95 4.90 43.62
CA PRO A 99 -49.16 4.32 44.71
C PRO A 99 -49.22 2.79 44.67
N PHE A 100 -48.19 2.14 45.19
CA PHE A 100 -48.07 0.67 45.17
C PHE A 100 -49.02 -0.02 46.14
N THR A 101 -49.48 -1.22 45.75
CA THR A 101 -50.23 -2.15 46.60
C THR A 101 -49.28 -3.05 47.40
N ASN A 102 -49.78 -3.73 48.44
CA ASN A 102 -49.03 -4.57 49.40
C ASN A 102 -48.16 -5.72 48.81
N ARG A 103 -48.14 -5.94 47.49
CA ARG A 103 -47.28 -6.97 46.85
C ARG A 103 -45.81 -6.57 46.72
N PHE A 104 -45.50 -5.27 46.67
CA PHE A 104 -44.14 -4.79 46.53
C PHE A 104 -43.54 -4.53 47.91
N SER A 105 -42.24 -4.82 48.08
CA SER A 105 -41.54 -4.47 49.31
C SER A 105 -40.48 -3.41 49.02
N LYS A 106 -40.52 -2.31 49.78
CA LYS A 106 -39.49 -1.29 49.77
C LYS A 106 -38.40 -1.71 50.74
N ASP A 107 -37.16 -1.77 50.26
CA ASP A 107 -35.98 -1.92 51.11
C ASP A 107 -34.94 -0.88 50.67
N ARG A 108 -34.58 0.00 51.61
CA ARG A 108 -33.70 1.15 51.34
C ARG A 108 -34.10 1.95 50.08
N GLU A 109 -33.19 2.03 49.11
CA GLU A 109 -33.34 2.69 47.81
C GLU A 109 -33.98 1.81 46.73
N ARG A 110 -34.37 0.58 47.07
CA ARG A 110 -34.83 -0.44 46.12
C ARG A 110 -36.30 -0.79 46.30
N LEU A 111 -36.94 -1.11 45.18
CA LEU A 111 -38.30 -1.64 45.13
C LEU A 111 -38.26 -3.08 44.64
N TRP A 112 -38.62 -4.03 45.50
CA TRP A 112 -38.57 -5.46 45.21
C TRP A 112 -39.90 -6.00 44.69
N LEU A 113 -39.82 -6.84 43.66
CA LEU A 113 -40.89 -7.64 43.08
C LEU A 113 -40.70 -9.10 43.49
N GLN A 114 -41.61 -9.64 44.29
CA GLN A 114 -41.47 -10.96 44.92
C GLN A 114 -42.81 -11.71 45.00
N PRO A 115 -43.20 -12.47 43.96
CA PRO A 115 -42.58 -12.58 42.63
C PRO A 115 -43.09 -11.49 41.65
N ALA A 116 -42.40 -11.34 40.52
CA ALA A 116 -42.82 -10.48 39.42
C ALA A 116 -43.97 -11.12 38.60
N ASN A 117 -44.96 -10.32 38.23
CA ASN A 117 -46.05 -10.71 37.32
C ASN A 117 -45.86 -10.00 35.97
N ALA A 118 -46.27 -10.61 34.86
CA ALA A 118 -46.25 -9.98 33.53
C ALA A 118 -46.96 -8.61 33.51
N ASN A 119 -48.04 -8.47 34.29
CA ASN A 119 -48.80 -7.21 34.44
C ASN A 119 -48.05 -6.13 35.24
N ASP A 120 -46.91 -6.45 35.86
CA ASP A 120 -46.08 -5.47 36.54
C ASP A 120 -45.21 -4.66 35.55
N THR A 121 -45.20 -5.00 34.26
CA THR A 121 -44.55 -4.23 33.20
C THR A 121 -45.08 -2.79 33.13
N GLY A 122 -44.18 -1.81 33.06
CA GLY A 122 -44.55 -0.41 33.00
C GLY A 122 -43.42 0.53 33.38
N GLN A 123 -43.77 1.81 33.56
CA GLN A 123 -42.84 2.85 33.95
C GLN A 123 -42.94 3.08 35.47
N TYR A 124 -41.78 3.07 36.13
CA TYR A 124 -41.65 3.21 37.58
C TYR A 124 -40.90 4.49 37.88
N ILE A 125 -41.45 5.30 38.77
CA ILE A 125 -40.90 6.60 39.12
C ILE A 125 -40.44 6.55 40.57
N CYS A 126 -39.17 6.87 40.83
CA CYS A 126 -38.72 7.13 42.18
C CYS A 126 -38.63 8.65 42.40
N MET A 127 -39.18 9.12 43.51
CA MET A 127 -39.26 10.53 43.87
C MET A 127 -38.63 10.74 45.24
N LEU A 128 -37.63 11.62 45.32
CA LEU A 128 -37.09 12.13 46.57
C LEU A 128 -37.72 13.47 46.87
N ARG A 129 -38.37 13.58 48.04
CA ARG A 129 -39.06 14.80 48.45
C ARG A 129 -38.76 15.15 49.90
N ASN A 130 -38.42 16.41 50.11
CA ASN A 130 -38.35 17.10 51.40
C ASN A 130 -39.22 18.38 51.33
N LYS A 131 -39.29 19.16 52.41
CA LYS A 131 -40.06 20.42 52.48
C LYS A 131 -39.62 21.45 51.44
N THR A 132 -38.35 21.47 51.08
CA THR A 132 -37.74 22.49 50.21
C THR A 132 -37.27 21.97 48.85
N SER A 133 -37.17 20.65 48.67
CA SER A 133 -36.65 20.03 47.45
C SER A 133 -37.50 18.85 47.04
N CYS A 134 -37.74 18.70 45.74
CA CYS A 134 -38.34 17.50 45.18
C CYS A 134 -37.70 17.18 43.83
N SER A 135 -37.23 15.94 43.67
CA SER A 135 -36.68 15.40 42.42
C SER A 135 -37.29 14.04 42.13
N LYS A 136 -37.67 13.77 40.88
CA LYS A 136 -38.16 12.47 40.44
C LYS A 136 -37.46 12.01 39.16
N ILE A 137 -37.35 10.70 38.97
CA ILE A 137 -36.83 10.09 37.75
C ILE A 137 -37.59 8.79 37.47
N ALA A 138 -37.85 8.54 36.20
CA ALA A 138 -38.53 7.35 35.72
C ALA A 138 -37.53 6.28 35.24
N MET A 139 -37.94 5.02 35.32
CA MET A 139 -37.24 3.86 34.76
C MET A 139 -38.25 2.84 34.25
N ARG A 140 -37.83 1.99 33.31
CA ARG A 140 -38.71 0.97 32.73
C ARG A 140 -38.47 -0.39 33.33
N LEU A 141 -39.56 -1.05 33.73
CA LEU A 141 -39.55 -2.47 34.07
C LEU A 141 -40.23 -3.25 32.95
N THR A 142 -39.56 -4.27 32.43
CA THR A 142 -40.14 -5.23 31.49
C THR A 142 -40.15 -6.61 32.12
N VAL A 143 -41.33 -7.20 32.30
CA VAL A 143 -41.48 -8.56 32.81
C VAL A 143 -41.75 -9.50 31.64
N LEU A 144 -40.78 -10.37 31.35
CA LEU A 144 -40.84 -11.31 30.23
C LEU A 144 -41.40 -12.65 30.70
N ARG A 145 -42.18 -13.32 29.85
CA ARG A 145 -42.62 -14.68 30.14
C ARG A 145 -41.51 -15.66 29.75
N PRO A 146 -41.33 -16.77 30.47
CA PRO A 146 -40.28 -17.74 30.15
C PRO A 146 -40.36 -18.24 28.70
N GLU A 147 -41.57 -18.50 28.20
CA GLU A 147 -41.86 -18.95 26.84
C GLU A 147 -41.38 -17.99 25.73
N ASP A 148 -41.37 -16.68 26.01
CA ASP A 148 -40.97 -15.65 25.05
C ASP A 148 -39.44 -15.53 24.89
N VAL A 149 -38.67 -16.10 25.84
CA VAL A 149 -37.22 -15.88 25.95
C VAL A 149 -36.42 -17.19 25.91
N THR A 150 -37.09 -18.34 25.99
CA THR A 150 -36.47 -19.65 25.77
C THR A 150 -36.15 -19.84 24.29
N LEU A 151 -34.87 -19.95 23.93
CA LEU A 151 -34.48 -20.43 22.61
C LEU A 151 -34.81 -21.94 22.47
N PRO A 152 -35.40 -22.38 21.33
CA PRO A 152 -35.55 -23.80 21.03
C PRO A 152 -34.18 -24.49 21.10
N ASN A 153 -34.10 -25.65 21.74
CA ASN A 153 -32.87 -26.45 21.97
C ASN A 153 -31.81 -25.83 22.89
N SER A 154 -32.13 -24.77 23.65
CA SER A 154 -31.26 -24.30 24.74
C SER A 154 -31.48 -25.11 26.01
N CYS A 155 -30.41 -25.66 26.59
CA CYS A 155 -30.46 -26.33 27.90
C CYS A 155 -30.43 -25.35 29.10
N GLY A 156 -30.17 -24.07 28.86
CA GLY A 156 -30.12 -23.07 29.92
C GLY A 156 -31.52 -22.70 30.40
N PRO A 157 -31.71 -22.35 31.68
CA PRO A 157 -32.96 -21.74 32.13
C PRO A 157 -33.25 -20.46 31.35
N ALA A 158 -34.53 -20.11 31.22
CA ALA A 158 -34.92 -18.80 30.70
C ALA A 158 -34.24 -17.71 31.53
N PHE A 159 -33.85 -16.60 30.88
CA PHE A 159 -33.26 -15.46 31.57
C PHE A 159 -33.69 -14.15 30.91
N ALA A 160 -33.89 -13.09 31.69
CA ALA A 160 -34.29 -11.77 31.20
C ALA A 160 -33.18 -10.71 31.28
N VAL A 161 -32.21 -10.92 32.18
CA VAL A 161 -31.11 -9.98 32.45
C VAL A 161 -29.92 -10.27 31.55
N ALA A 162 -29.27 -9.22 31.05
CA ALA A 162 -28.06 -9.35 30.25
C ALA A 162 -26.97 -10.10 31.01
N ALA A 163 -26.21 -10.95 30.30
CA ALA A 163 -25.15 -11.73 30.92
C ALA A 163 -24.01 -10.81 31.38
N SER A 164 -23.55 -10.98 32.62
CA SER A 164 -22.38 -10.26 33.12
C SER A 164 -21.10 -10.86 32.51
N PRO A 165 -20.25 -10.07 31.82
CA PRO A 165 -19.03 -10.59 31.24
C PRO A 165 -17.99 -10.89 32.32
N GLU A 166 -17.38 -12.07 32.27
CA GLU A 166 -16.26 -12.46 33.12
C GLU A 166 -15.13 -13.01 32.25
N ARG A 167 -13.93 -12.44 32.41
CA ARG A 167 -12.73 -12.86 31.68
C ARG A 167 -11.85 -13.68 32.59
N VAL A 168 -11.53 -14.89 32.17
CA VAL A 168 -10.74 -15.84 32.97
C VAL A 168 -9.50 -16.26 32.18
N PRO A 169 -8.28 -15.97 32.66
CA PRO A 169 -7.08 -16.38 31.98
C PRO A 169 -6.96 -17.91 31.89
N LEU A 170 -6.56 -18.42 30.73
CA LEU A 170 -6.26 -19.83 30.55
C LEU A 170 -5.23 -20.31 31.56
N GLN A 171 -5.37 -21.55 32.01
CA GLN A 171 -4.49 -22.19 32.99
C GLN A 171 -4.50 -21.56 34.40
N GLU A 172 -5.36 -20.57 34.65
CA GLU A 172 -5.55 -19.94 35.95
C GLU A 172 -6.93 -20.28 36.54
N GLY A 173 -7.06 -20.06 37.85
CA GLY A 173 -8.31 -20.27 38.58
C GLY A 173 -9.08 -18.97 38.80
N LYS A 174 -10.40 -19.05 38.83
CA LYS A 174 -11.29 -17.92 39.14
C LYS A 174 -12.52 -18.42 39.88
N THR A 175 -12.97 -17.63 40.86
CA THR A 175 -14.26 -17.82 41.51
C THR A 175 -15.30 -16.94 40.82
N LEU A 176 -16.38 -17.56 40.35
CA LEU A 176 -17.55 -16.88 39.80
C LEU A 176 -18.58 -16.69 40.90
N ASP A 177 -18.85 -15.44 41.26
CA ASP A 177 -19.90 -15.09 42.21
C ASP A 177 -21.21 -14.84 41.46
N CYS A 178 -22.31 -15.43 41.93
CA CYS A 178 -23.61 -15.23 41.30
C CYS A 178 -24.08 -13.77 41.53
N PRO A 179 -24.38 -12.99 40.47
CA PRO A 179 -24.83 -11.61 40.62
C PRO A 179 -26.08 -11.51 41.50
N ASP A 180 -26.18 -10.46 42.33
CA ASP A 180 -27.29 -10.19 43.25
C ASP A 180 -27.55 -11.26 44.34
N ALA A 181 -26.76 -12.34 44.41
CA ALA A 181 -26.97 -13.41 45.40
C ALA A 181 -26.70 -12.94 46.83
N GLN A 182 -25.68 -12.09 47.03
CA GLN A 182 -25.35 -11.54 48.33
C GLN A 182 -26.44 -10.57 48.84
N GLU A 183 -27.07 -9.83 47.94
CA GLU A 183 -28.21 -8.95 48.21
C GLU A 183 -29.41 -9.76 48.67
N ALA A 184 -29.69 -10.87 47.98
CA ALA A 184 -30.73 -11.81 48.39
C ALA A 184 -30.45 -12.41 49.77
N ALA A 185 -29.21 -12.80 50.04
CA ALA A 185 -28.78 -13.35 51.33
C ALA A 185 -29.03 -12.38 52.51
N LYS A 186 -28.82 -11.07 52.30
CA LYS A 186 -29.07 -10.04 53.34
C LYS A 186 -30.53 -9.91 53.77
N MET A 187 -31.47 -10.32 52.92
CA MET A 187 -32.92 -10.18 53.19
C MET A 187 -33.65 -11.50 53.39
N ALA A 188 -32.95 -12.62 53.16
CA ALA A 188 -33.53 -13.94 53.28
C ALA A 188 -33.64 -14.33 54.77
N ASP A 189 -34.68 -15.11 55.09
CA ASP A 189 -34.89 -15.64 56.44
C ASP A 189 -33.86 -16.73 56.79
N ALA A 190 -33.25 -17.35 55.77
CA ALA A 190 -32.23 -18.39 55.87
C ALA A 190 -31.17 -18.21 54.79
N THR A 191 -30.02 -18.89 54.93
CA THR A 191 -28.97 -18.88 53.92
C THR A 191 -29.50 -19.39 52.58
N PRO A 192 -29.39 -18.60 51.49
CA PRO A 192 -29.88 -19.01 50.18
C PRO A 192 -29.02 -20.14 49.60
N SER A 193 -29.61 -20.93 48.71
CA SER A 193 -28.91 -21.94 47.91
C SER A 193 -28.81 -21.50 46.46
N VAL A 194 -27.75 -21.92 45.77
CA VAL A 194 -27.51 -21.56 44.37
C VAL A 194 -27.30 -22.80 43.54
N THR A 195 -28.08 -22.93 42.47
CA THR A 195 -27.94 -23.99 41.47
C THR A 195 -27.23 -23.43 40.25
N TRP A 196 -26.07 -24.00 39.92
CA TRP A 196 -25.26 -23.61 38.77
C TRP A 196 -25.50 -24.57 37.60
N VAL A 197 -25.65 -24.02 36.40
CA VAL A 197 -25.83 -24.77 35.15
C VAL A 197 -24.92 -24.20 34.08
N HIS A 198 -24.22 -25.08 33.35
CA HIS A 198 -23.40 -24.71 32.19
C HIS A 198 -23.36 -25.87 31.21
N GLN A 199 -23.51 -25.59 29.90
CA GLN A 199 -23.55 -26.62 28.85
C GLN A 199 -24.44 -27.82 29.20
N CYS A 200 -25.67 -27.56 29.68
CA CYS A 200 -26.64 -28.57 30.11
C CYS A 200 -26.24 -29.39 31.36
N LEU A 201 -25.09 -29.13 31.97
CA LEU A 201 -24.62 -29.81 33.19
C LEU A 201 -24.98 -28.98 34.41
N THR A 202 -25.64 -29.61 35.38
CA THR A 202 -25.95 -29.01 36.69
C THR A 202 -24.86 -29.38 37.68
N PHE A 203 -24.39 -28.40 38.46
CA PHE A 203 -23.37 -28.62 39.49
C PHE A 203 -24.01 -28.90 40.87
N PRO A 204 -23.37 -29.71 41.73
CA PRO A 204 -22.03 -30.31 41.58
C PRO A 204 -21.99 -31.45 40.57
N ALA A 205 -21.07 -31.36 39.61
CA ALA A 205 -20.79 -32.42 38.64
C ALA A 205 -19.63 -33.29 39.16
N PRO A 206 -19.47 -34.55 38.72
CA PRO A 206 -18.39 -35.44 39.18
C PRO A 206 -16.96 -35.04 38.71
N SER A 207 -16.76 -33.79 38.27
CA SER A 207 -15.46 -33.27 37.83
C SER A 207 -14.77 -32.51 38.97
N ASN A 208 -13.47 -32.74 39.13
CA ASN A 208 -12.63 -32.03 40.08
C ASN A 208 -12.14 -30.65 39.58
N GLU A 209 -12.44 -30.29 38.32
CA GLU A 209 -11.98 -29.03 37.71
C GLU A 209 -12.75 -27.81 38.21
N ARG A 210 -14.02 -28.01 38.62
CA ARG A 210 -14.94 -26.96 39.04
C ARG A 210 -15.70 -27.39 40.28
N GLN A 211 -15.72 -26.54 41.30
CA GLN A 211 -16.33 -26.83 42.59
C GLN A 211 -17.28 -25.72 43.01
N VAL A 212 -18.49 -26.08 43.48
CA VAL A 212 -19.40 -25.13 44.11
C VAL A 212 -18.94 -24.86 45.54
N LYS A 213 -18.72 -23.58 45.88
CA LYS A 213 -18.35 -23.11 47.23
C LYS A 213 -19.35 -22.06 47.69
N GLY A 214 -20.29 -22.47 48.55
CA GLY A 214 -21.37 -21.60 49.01
C GLY A 214 -22.27 -21.16 47.85
N MET A 215 -22.31 -19.86 47.58
CA MET A 215 -23.08 -19.27 46.47
C MET A 215 -22.29 -19.15 45.16
N SER A 216 -21.01 -19.50 45.19
CA SER A 216 -20.06 -19.25 44.11
C SER A 216 -19.59 -20.54 43.44
N LEU A 217 -19.15 -20.45 42.19
CA LEU A 217 -18.55 -21.55 41.44
C LEU A 217 -17.05 -21.28 41.24
N GLN A 218 -16.20 -22.11 41.84
CA GLN A 218 -14.76 -22.03 41.65
C GLN A 218 -14.34 -22.85 40.44
N ILE A 219 -13.70 -22.20 39.47
CA ILE A 219 -12.93 -22.83 38.40
C ILE A 219 -11.49 -22.93 38.91
N HIS A 220 -10.96 -24.15 39.04
CA HIS A 220 -9.60 -24.34 39.53
C HIS A 220 -8.55 -24.06 38.46
N ILE A 221 -8.81 -24.53 37.24
CA ILE A 221 -7.96 -24.33 36.06
C ILE A 221 -8.89 -24.08 34.88
N MET A 222 -8.75 -22.93 34.24
CA MET A 222 -9.55 -22.54 33.08
C MET A 222 -9.04 -23.23 31.81
N TYR A 223 -9.94 -23.93 31.12
CA TYR A 223 -9.71 -24.49 29.79
C TYR A 223 -10.67 -23.87 28.75
N GLU A 224 -10.33 -24.02 27.47
CA GLU A 224 -11.13 -23.48 26.36
C GLU A 224 -12.60 -23.95 26.40
N PHE A 225 -12.84 -25.21 26.74
CA PHE A 225 -14.19 -25.79 26.80
C PHE A 225 -15.03 -25.31 28.00
N HIS A 226 -14.43 -24.62 28.97
CA HIS A 226 -15.18 -23.98 30.06
C HIS A 226 -15.82 -22.66 29.65
N GLN A 227 -15.57 -22.16 28.44
CA GLN A 227 -16.16 -20.91 27.94
C GLN A 227 -17.67 -21.01 27.71
N GLY A 228 -18.33 -19.86 27.79
CA GLY A 228 -19.73 -19.69 27.46
C GLY A 228 -20.58 -19.25 28.64
N LEU A 229 -21.89 -19.46 28.52
CA LEU A 229 -22.86 -18.98 29.48
C LEU A 229 -22.93 -19.91 30.70
N TYR A 230 -22.81 -19.31 31.89
CA TYR A 230 -23.08 -19.94 33.17
C TYR A 230 -24.34 -19.34 33.74
N PHE A 231 -25.28 -20.20 34.12
CA PHE A 231 -26.54 -19.81 34.73
C PHE A 231 -26.47 -20.11 36.22
N CYS A 232 -26.79 -19.14 37.06
CA CYS A 232 -26.93 -19.34 38.49
C CYS A 232 -28.37 -19.01 38.90
N THR A 233 -29.08 -19.99 39.46
CA THR A 233 -30.42 -19.81 40.00
C THR A 233 -30.33 -19.77 41.52
N VAL A 234 -30.66 -18.62 42.09
CA VAL A 234 -30.64 -18.39 43.53
C VAL A 234 -32.02 -18.73 44.09
N HIS A 235 -32.06 -19.60 45.10
CA HIS A 235 -33.25 -19.98 45.84
C HIS A 235 -33.15 -19.45 47.26
N TYR A 236 -34.18 -18.73 47.71
CA TYR A 236 -34.20 -18.12 49.03
C TYR A 236 -35.62 -18.07 49.58
N GLN A 237 -35.74 -17.96 50.90
CA GLN A 237 -37.03 -17.79 51.57
C GLN A 237 -37.12 -16.42 52.22
N ARG A 238 -38.29 -15.80 52.12
CA ARG A 238 -38.56 -14.52 52.78
C ARG A 238 -40.02 -14.43 53.20
N ARG A 239 -40.26 -14.15 54.47
CA ARG A 239 -41.62 -14.08 55.08
C ARG A 239 -42.43 -15.35 54.80
N GLY A 240 -41.77 -16.52 54.89
CA GLY A 240 -42.40 -17.82 54.64
C GLY A 240 -42.74 -18.12 53.17
N ARG A 241 -42.30 -17.30 52.21
CA ARG A 241 -42.46 -17.56 50.77
C ARG A 241 -41.15 -18.03 50.17
N ALA A 242 -41.21 -19.10 49.37
CA ALA A 242 -40.10 -19.54 48.54
C ALA A 242 -40.01 -18.67 47.27
N LEU A 243 -38.83 -18.11 47.03
CA LEU A 243 -38.55 -17.18 45.94
C LEU A 243 -37.29 -17.62 45.21
N ASN A 244 -37.22 -17.31 43.93
CA ASN A 244 -36.03 -17.57 43.13
C ASN A 244 -35.77 -16.46 42.10
N PHE A 245 -34.55 -16.41 41.58
CA PHE A 245 -34.21 -15.65 40.39
C PHE A 245 -32.99 -16.25 39.72
N THR A 246 -32.87 -16.02 38.41
CA THR A 246 -31.75 -16.50 37.60
C THR A 246 -30.89 -15.34 37.11
N ARG A 247 -29.58 -15.53 37.16
CA ARG A 247 -28.58 -14.65 36.56
C ARG A 247 -27.68 -15.43 35.63
N VAL A 248 -27.09 -14.72 34.67
CA VAL A 248 -26.23 -15.30 33.65
C VAL A 248 -24.89 -14.60 33.66
N ILE A 249 -23.82 -15.38 33.61
CA ILE A 249 -22.44 -14.92 33.50
C ILE A 249 -21.91 -15.43 32.16
N ASN A 250 -21.35 -14.55 31.34
CA ASN A 250 -20.69 -14.92 30.10
C ASN A 250 -19.19 -15.04 30.36
N VAL A 251 -18.68 -16.27 30.43
CA VAL A 251 -17.28 -16.55 30.72
C VAL A 251 -16.50 -16.68 29.41
N THR A 252 -15.50 -15.82 29.24
CA THR A 252 -14.60 -15.82 28.08
C THR A 252 -13.17 -16.12 28.53
N ALA A 253 -12.50 -17.02 27.81
CA ALA A 253 -11.10 -17.33 28.06
C ALA A 253 -10.21 -16.24 27.50
N VAL A 254 -9.19 -15.84 28.25
CA VAL A 254 -8.18 -14.87 27.82
C VAL A 254 -6.78 -15.45 27.96
N ASN A 255 -5.80 -14.87 27.27
CA ASN A 255 -4.44 -15.36 27.38
C ASN A 255 -3.87 -15.24 28.81
N PRO A 256 -3.07 -16.22 29.26
CA PRO A 256 -2.56 -16.29 30.64
C PRO A 256 -1.91 -14.97 31.08
N SER A 257 -2.11 -14.61 32.34
CA SER A 257 -1.55 -13.42 32.97
C SER A 257 -0.02 -13.49 33.12
N SER A 258 0.53 -14.71 33.13
CA SER A 258 1.97 -14.99 33.22
C SER A 258 2.76 -14.63 31.96
N LEU A 259 2.10 -14.50 30.81
CA LEU A 259 2.75 -14.13 29.56
C LEU A 259 3.11 -12.63 29.54
N PRO A 260 4.17 -12.22 28.81
CA PRO A 260 4.52 -10.81 28.62
C PRO A 260 3.32 -10.02 28.11
N LYS A 261 3.09 -8.84 28.72
CA LYS A 261 1.95 -7.96 28.41
C LYS A 261 2.35 -6.66 27.74
N GLU A 262 3.62 -6.53 27.37
CA GLU A 262 4.10 -5.38 26.59
C GLU A 262 3.67 -5.54 25.12
N PRO A 263 3.31 -4.45 24.43
CA PRO A 263 2.94 -4.50 23.03
C PRO A 263 4.21 -4.64 22.18
N HIS A 264 4.12 -5.37 21.07
CA HIS A 264 5.28 -5.62 20.22
C HIS A 264 5.02 -5.34 18.74
N ILE A 265 6.01 -4.81 18.03
CA ILE A 265 5.92 -4.56 16.57
C ILE A 265 6.43 -5.80 15.83
N LEU A 266 5.52 -6.45 15.07
CA LEU A 266 5.84 -7.62 14.27
C LEU A 266 6.49 -7.23 12.93
N GLN A 267 5.99 -6.16 12.30
CA GLN A 267 6.49 -5.59 11.06
C GLN A 267 6.34 -4.06 11.11
N PRO A 268 7.26 -3.27 10.52
CA PRO A 268 8.51 -3.70 9.89
C PRO A 268 9.53 -4.21 10.92
N THR A 269 10.49 -5.06 10.50
CA THR A 269 11.63 -5.42 11.36
C THR A 269 12.70 -4.32 11.32
N LYS A 270 13.69 -4.36 12.23
CA LYS A 270 14.75 -3.34 12.31
C LYS A 270 15.50 -3.08 11.01
N ASP A 271 15.71 -4.12 10.22
CA ASP A 271 16.46 -4.07 8.96
C ASP A 271 15.55 -3.99 7.72
N TYR A 272 14.24 -3.88 7.91
CA TYR A 272 13.29 -3.83 6.81
C TYR A 272 13.27 -2.43 6.16
N VAL A 273 13.36 -2.41 4.83
CA VAL A 273 13.40 -1.19 4.03
C VAL A 273 12.26 -1.20 3.01
N PHE A 274 11.42 -0.17 3.04
CA PHE A 274 10.34 0.04 2.09
C PHE A 274 10.92 0.59 0.78
N SER A 275 10.74 -0.16 -0.31
CA SER A 275 11.07 0.33 -1.65
C SER A 275 9.93 1.20 -2.17
N VAL A 276 10.23 2.45 -2.52
CA VAL A 276 9.24 3.44 -2.98
C VAL A 276 9.64 4.01 -4.33
N LYS A 277 8.67 4.38 -5.16
CA LYS A 277 8.91 5.03 -6.45
C LYS A 277 8.54 6.51 -6.36
N GLN A 278 9.31 7.35 -7.04
CA GLN A 278 9.04 8.78 -7.10
C GLN A 278 7.72 9.05 -7.83
N GLY A 279 6.88 9.93 -7.29
CA GLY A 279 5.61 10.32 -7.90
C GLY A 279 4.48 9.28 -7.81
N GLU A 280 4.74 8.11 -7.24
CA GLU A 280 3.73 7.07 -6.99
C GLU A 280 3.26 7.09 -5.52
N GLU A 281 2.18 6.36 -5.23
CA GLU A 281 1.71 6.14 -3.85
C GLU A 281 2.58 5.09 -3.16
N ALA A 282 3.09 5.41 -1.96
CA ALA A 282 3.76 4.46 -1.08
C ALA A 282 2.87 4.07 0.11
N ARG A 283 2.90 2.80 0.50
CA ARG A 283 2.13 2.24 1.62
C ARG A 283 3.07 1.58 2.61
N LEU A 284 3.33 2.26 3.74
CA LEU A 284 4.17 1.73 4.81
C LEU A 284 3.27 0.95 5.78
N VAL A 285 3.52 -0.35 5.91
CA VAL A 285 2.70 -1.25 6.73
C VAL A 285 3.39 -1.46 8.07
N CYS A 286 2.65 -1.27 9.16
CA CYS A 286 3.08 -1.61 10.52
C CYS A 286 2.07 -2.53 11.20
N SER A 287 2.53 -3.67 11.69
CA SER A 287 1.71 -4.66 12.37
C SER A 287 2.11 -4.74 13.83
N GLY A 288 1.21 -4.31 14.72
CA GLY A 288 1.39 -4.36 16.17
C GLY A 288 0.65 -5.53 16.80
N MET A 289 1.31 -6.28 17.67
CA MET A 289 0.72 -7.26 18.58
C MET A 289 0.44 -6.60 19.93
N PHE A 290 -0.79 -6.77 20.41
CA PHE A 290 -1.25 -6.29 21.69
C PHE A 290 -1.75 -7.47 22.52
N PRO A 291 -0.96 -7.93 23.51
CA PRO A 291 -1.43 -8.94 24.45
C PRO A 291 -2.65 -8.44 25.24
N TYR A 292 -3.57 -9.35 25.57
CA TYR A 292 -4.78 -9.03 26.32
C TYR A 292 -4.43 -8.35 27.65
N LEU A 293 -5.00 -7.17 27.82
CA LEU A 293 -4.91 -6.35 29.00
C LEU A 293 -6.21 -5.54 29.11
N ASP A 294 -6.77 -5.43 30.32
CA ASP A 294 -7.98 -4.63 30.56
C ASP A 294 -7.64 -3.13 30.62
N SER A 295 -7.09 -2.62 29.52
CA SER A 295 -6.63 -1.24 29.38
C SER A 295 -6.69 -0.79 27.92
N PRO A 296 -6.74 0.53 27.64
CA PRO A 296 -6.62 1.02 26.26
C PRO A 296 -5.27 0.64 25.65
N TRP A 297 -5.26 0.54 24.32
CA TRP A 297 -4.08 0.33 23.49
C TRP A 297 -4.09 1.34 22.35
N GLU A 298 -2.93 1.63 21.80
CA GLU A 298 -2.76 2.60 20.72
C GLU A 298 -1.70 2.11 19.74
N ILE A 299 -1.97 2.28 18.44
CA ILE A 299 -1.01 2.18 17.34
C ILE A 299 -1.09 3.47 16.53
N TRP A 300 0.05 4.09 16.27
CA TRP A 300 0.10 5.34 15.52
C TRP A 300 1.40 5.51 14.74
N TRP A 301 1.34 6.40 13.77
CA TRP A 301 2.49 6.84 12.98
C TRP A 301 2.88 8.26 13.37
N THR A 302 4.19 8.51 13.37
CA THR A 302 4.75 9.86 13.45
C THR A 302 5.68 10.12 12.27
N VAL A 303 5.66 11.36 11.79
CA VAL A 303 6.57 11.88 10.76
C VAL A 303 7.29 13.06 11.39
N ASP A 304 8.61 12.94 11.57
CA ASP A 304 9.45 13.92 12.28
C ASP A 304 8.90 14.32 13.67
N GLY A 305 8.39 13.32 14.41
CA GLY A 305 7.85 13.49 15.76
C GLY A 305 6.43 14.07 15.84
N LYS A 306 5.77 14.36 14.71
CA LYS A 306 4.37 14.81 14.68
C LYS A 306 3.45 13.68 14.24
N THR A 307 2.25 13.60 14.82
CA THR A 307 1.26 12.61 14.37
C THR A 307 0.69 13.01 13.02
N VAL A 308 0.16 12.04 12.27
CA VAL A 308 -0.39 12.26 10.92
C VAL A 308 -1.49 13.33 10.94
N GLU A 309 -2.30 13.39 12.00
CA GLU A 309 -3.37 14.40 12.15
C GLU A 309 -2.86 15.82 12.38
N GLN A 310 -1.62 15.96 12.88
CA GLN A 310 -0.97 17.25 13.14
C GLN A 310 -0.22 17.77 11.91
N LEU A 311 -0.04 16.93 10.88
CA LEU A 311 0.60 17.34 9.64
C LEU A 311 -0.33 18.28 8.85
N ARG A 312 0.24 19.36 8.31
CA ARG A 312 -0.48 20.24 7.38
C ARG A 312 -0.57 19.63 5.98
N ASP A 313 0.34 18.71 5.67
CA ASP A 313 0.41 18.02 4.39
C ASP A 313 -0.66 16.91 4.33
N LYS A 314 -1.57 17.04 3.36
CA LYS A 314 -2.69 16.12 3.16
C LYS A 314 -2.31 14.86 2.36
N ARG A 315 -1.09 14.79 1.82
CA ARG A 315 -0.57 13.61 1.12
C ARG A 315 -0.42 12.41 2.07
N PHE A 316 -0.22 12.68 3.35
CA PHE A 316 -0.13 11.65 4.38
C PHE A 316 -1.51 11.30 4.93
N SER A 317 -1.84 10.02 4.88
CA SER A 317 -3.04 9.50 5.53
C SER A 317 -2.73 8.18 6.23
N LYS A 318 -3.49 7.84 7.26
CA LYS A 318 -3.35 6.58 7.98
C LYS A 318 -4.65 5.81 7.98
N SER A 319 -4.55 4.49 7.95
CA SER A 319 -5.68 3.58 8.10
C SER A 319 -5.29 2.42 9.00
N ASN A 320 -6.16 2.07 9.95
CA ASN A 320 -5.96 0.93 10.82
C ASN A 320 -6.94 -0.19 10.45
N ARG A 321 -6.50 -1.44 10.56
CA ARG A 321 -7.30 -2.64 10.32
C ARG A 321 -6.93 -3.73 11.33
N PRO A 322 -7.91 -4.35 11.99
CA PRO A 322 -7.62 -5.54 12.81
C PRO A 322 -7.38 -6.77 11.92
N LEU A 323 -6.36 -7.56 12.26
CA LEU A 323 -5.97 -8.78 11.53
C LEU A 323 -6.38 -10.06 12.25
N LYS A 324 -6.17 -10.14 13.56
CA LYS A 324 -6.42 -11.37 14.34
C LYS A 324 -6.89 -11.03 15.76
N TYR A 325 -7.81 -11.86 16.25
CA TYR A 325 -8.27 -11.90 17.63
C TYR A 325 -8.22 -13.34 18.11
N GLU A 326 -7.37 -13.62 19.10
CA GLU A 326 -7.23 -14.97 19.67
C GLU A 326 -7.12 -14.83 21.19
N TYR A 327 -8.09 -15.38 21.93
CA TYR A 327 -8.16 -15.24 23.39
C TYR A 327 -7.96 -13.79 23.89
N GLU A 328 -8.58 -12.85 23.18
CA GLU A 328 -8.52 -11.40 23.38
C GLU A 328 -7.15 -10.74 23.15
N ASP A 329 -6.11 -11.49 22.77
CA ASP A 329 -4.91 -10.91 22.14
C ASP A 329 -5.26 -10.40 20.75
N ARG A 330 -4.63 -9.29 20.36
CA ARG A 330 -5.01 -8.54 19.17
C ARG A 330 -3.80 -8.27 18.31
N ILE A 331 -3.97 -8.47 17.00
CA ILE A 331 -3.01 -7.98 16.02
C ILE A 331 -3.70 -6.92 15.19
N GLU A 332 -3.14 -5.71 15.19
CA GLU A 332 -3.66 -4.55 14.46
C GLU A 332 -2.61 -4.09 13.45
N GLU A 333 -3.05 -3.88 12.21
CA GLU A 333 -2.25 -3.33 11.12
C GLU A 333 -2.58 -1.86 10.94
N SER A 334 -1.56 -1.01 10.93
CA SER A 334 -1.66 0.42 10.66
C SER A 334 -0.83 0.74 9.41
N VAL A 335 -1.50 1.22 8.37
CA VAL A 335 -0.88 1.57 7.09
C VAL A 335 -0.79 3.09 6.97
N LEU A 336 0.43 3.60 6.82
CA LEU A 336 0.70 4.98 6.43
C LEU A 336 0.77 5.06 4.91
N VAL A 337 -0.11 5.86 4.32
CA VAL A 337 -0.15 6.13 2.88
C VAL A 337 0.48 7.49 2.62
N ILE A 338 1.44 7.51 1.71
CA ILE A 338 2.12 8.71 1.21
C ILE A 338 1.71 8.85 -0.26
N GLN A 339 0.87 9.83 -0.57
CA GLN A 339 0.51 10.17 -1.94
C GLN A 339 1.63 10.97 -2.59
N ASP A 340 1.95 10.67 -3.85
CA ASP A 340 2.93 11.42 -4.65
C ASP A 340 4.28 11.58 -3.91
N VAL A 341 5.04 10.48 -3.81
CA VAL A 341 6.30 10.45 -3.06
C VAL A 341 7.34 11.39 -3.67
N GLN A 342 7.84 12.30 -2.82
CA GLN A 342 8.85 13.29 -3.18
C GLN A 342 10.25 12.87 -2.68
N PRO A 343 11.35 13.33 -3.32
CA PRO A 343 12.71 13.03 -2.87
C PRO A 343 13.00 13.50 -1.44
N GLU A 344 12.36 14.57 -1.00
CA GLU A 344 12.46 15.10 0.37
C GLU A 344 11.86 14.13 1.39
N ASP A 345 10.85 13.34 0.99
CA ASP A 345 10.19 12.40 1.90
C ASP A 345 11.16 11.32 2.40
N LEU A 346 12.21 10.98 1.65
CA LEU A 346 13.23 10.02 2.09
C LEU A 346 14.08 10.52 3.27
N LYS A 347 14.07 11.83 3.55
CA LYS A 347 14.79 12.41 4.68
C LYS A 347 13.96 12.41 5.97
N HIS A 348 12.65 12.23 5.85
CA HIS A 348 11.74 12.23 7.00
C HIS A 348 11.95 10.98 7.87
N GLU A 349 11.69 11.14 9.16
CA GLU A 349 11.70 10.06 10.13
C GLU A 349 10.30 9.51 10.33
N PHE A 350 9.98 8.43 9.61
CA PHE A 350 8.73 7.69 9.78
C PHE A 350 8.87 6.67 10.90
N ASN A 351 8.13 6.85 11.99
CA ASN A 351 8.12 5.91 13.11
C ASN A 351 6.72 5.36 13.32
N CYS A 352 6.60 4.03 13.38
CA CYS A 352 5.42 3.37 13.91
C CYS A 352 5.63 3.12 15.40
N SER A 353 4.63 3.45 16.20
CA SER A 353 4.67 3.27 17.65
C SER A 353 3.43 2.52 18.12
N VAL A 354 3.64 1.62 19.08
CA VAL A 354 2.58 0.88 19.78
C VAL A 354 2.70 1.11 21.27
N ARG A 355 1.56 1.21 21.97
CA ARG A 355 1.53 1.44 23.41
C ARG A 355 0.33 0.78 24.06
N ASN A 356 0.56 0.32 25.29
CA ASN A 356 -0.49 -0.01 26.24
C ASN A 356 -0.04 0.45 27.64
N ASN A 357 -0.78 0.09 28.69
CA ASN A 357 -0.42 0.48 30.06
C ASN A 357 0.83 -0.21 30.63
N ARG A 358 1.38 -1.23 29.96
CA ARG A 358 2.57 -1.97 30.40
C ARG A 358 3.85 -1.47 29.76
N GLY A 359 3.78 -1.01 28.52
CA GLY A 359 4.95 -0.50 27.81
C GLY A 359 4.63 0.10 26.46
N ASN A 360 5.69 0.46 25.76
CA ASN A 360 5.64 0.95 24.40
C ASN A 360 6.80 0.37 23.58
N GLU A 361 6.58 0.25 22.29
CA GLU A 361 7.63 -0.07 21.32
C GLU A 361 7.51 0.91 20.15
N THR A 362 8.64 1.28 19.57
CA THR A 362 8.69 2.17 18.41
C THR A 362 9.69 1.65 17.41
N GLN A 363 9.28 1.59 16.16
CA GLN A 363 10.06 1.05 15.05
C GLN A 363 10.07 2.04 13.89
N ARG A 364 11.29 2.36 13.44
CA ARG A 364 11.51 3.26 12.31
C ARG A 364 11.27 2.51 11.00
N ALA A 365 10.49 3.12 10.11
CA ALA A 365 10.33 2.69 8.73
C ALA A 365 11.38 3.39 7.86
N GLN A 366 12.28 2.63 7.26
CA GLN A 366 13.29 3.15 6.34
C GLN A 366 12.77 3.07 4.91
N LEU A 367 12.91 4.15 4.14
CA LEU A 367 12.50 4.20 2.74
C LEU A 367 13.75 4.18 1.85
N LYS A 368 13.64 3.49 0.72
CA LYS A 368 14.65 3.49 -0.34
C LYS A 368 13.97 3.72 -1.68
N LEU A 369 14.50 4.64 -2.46
CA LEU A 369 14.00 4.87 -3.80
C LEU A 369 14.32 3.66 -4.68
N GLU A 370 13.29 3.09 -5.31
CA GLU A 370 13.45 2.06 -6.32
C GLU A 370 14.01 2.71 -7.59
N THR A 371 15.31 2.59 -7.79
CA THR A 371 15.94 3.02 -9.03
C THR A 371 15.60 2.02 -10.11
N SER A 372 14.70 2.39 -11.04
CA SER A 372 14.57 1.69 -12.31
C SER A 372 15.87 1.89 -13.09
N LEU A 373 16.84 0.99 -12.92
CA LEU A 373 17.97 0.96 -13.83
C LEU A 373 17.41 0.61 -15.21
N PRO A 374 17.56 1.47 -16.23
CA PRO A 374 17.10 1.18 -17.58
C PRO A 374 18.06 0.18 -18.26
N SER A 375 18.41 -0.90 -17.57
CA SER A 375 19.32 -1.94 -18.07
C SER A 375 18.75 -2.61 -19.32
N LEU A 376 17.43 -2.72 -19.42
CA LEU A 376 16.74 -3.27 -20.58
C LEU A 376 16.76 -2.32 -21.78
N GLU A 377 16.58 -1.01 -21.57
CA GLU A 377 16.62 -0.01 -22.65
C GLU A 377 18.05 0.24 -23.14
N LEU A 378 19.03 0.33 -22.23
CA LEU A 378 20.44 0.40 -22.61
C LEU A 378 20.91 -0.90 -23.29
N GLY A 379 20.45 -2.06 -22.82
CA GLY A 379 20.76 -3.35 -23.44
C GLY A 379 20.20 -3.45 -24.86
N CYS A 380 18.98 -2.95 -25.08
CA CYS A 380 18.34 -2.93 -26.39
C CYS A 380 19.01 -1.93 -27.34
N GLY A 381 19.36 -0.73 -26.85
CA GLY A 381 20.09 0.29 -27.63
C GLY A 381 21.49 -0.17 -28.04
N LEU A 382 22.25 -0.78 -27.12
CA LEU A 382 23.56 -1.37 -27.42
C LEU A 382 23.45 -2.56 -28.38
N GLY A 383 22.43 -3.41 -28.21
CA GLY A 383 22.17 -4.53 -29.13
C GLY A 383 21.87 -4.07 -30.55
N ALA A 384 20.98 -3.07 -30.71
CA ALA A 384 20.61 -2.53 -32.02
C ALA A 384 21.79 -1.85 -32.73
N THR A 385 22.60 -1.08 -31.99
CA THR A 385 23.79 -0.42 -32.55
C THR A 385 24.87 -1.42 -32.96
N LEU A 386 25.14 -2.46 -32.16
CA LEU A 386 26.07 -3.53 -32.53
C LEU A 386 25.59 -4.32 -33.76
N PHE A 387 24.29 -4.61 -33.85
CA PHE A 387 23.71 -5.28 -35.01
C PHE A 387 23.85 -4.44 -36.28
N LEU A 388 23.58 -3.13 -36.21
CA LEU A 388 23.74 -2.21 -37.33
C LEU A 388 25.20 -2.14 -37.80
N MET A 389 26.15 -2.05 -36.86
CA MET A 389 27.59 -2.04 -37.16
C MET A 389 28.04 -3.32 -37.84
N LEU A 390 27.57 -4.49 -37.38
CA LEU A 390 27.86 -5.77 -38.01
C LEU A 390 27.31 -5.83 -39.44
N LEU A 391 26.09 -5.35 -39.65
CA LEU A 391 25.43 -5.34 -40.96
C LEU A 391 26.18 -4.43 -41.94
N LEU A 392 26.58 -3.23 -41.51
CA LEU A 392 27.41 -2.31 -42.29
C LEU A 392 28.78 -2.92 -42.60
N PHE A 393 29.41 -3.60 -41.65
CA PHE A 393 30.70 -4.27 -41.86
C PHE A 393 30.60 -5.39 -42.91
N ILE A 394 29.53 -6.19 -42.87
CA ILE A 394 29.28 -7.24 -43.86
C ILE A 394 29.05 -6.62 -45.25
N ILE A 395 28.21 -5.58 -45.34
CA ILE A 395 27.97 -4.87 -46.60
C ILE A 395 29.28 -4.29 -47.15
N TYR A 396 30.06 -3.63 -46.31
CA TYR A 396 31.36 -3.07 -46.68
C TYR A 396 32.29 -4.14 -47.25
N HIS A 397 32.40 -5.32 -46.63
CA HIS A 397 33.29 -6.38 -47.09
C HIS A 397 32.80 -7.08 -48.37
N VAL A 398 31.49 -7.33 -48.48
CA VAL A 398 30.90 -7.95 -49.68
C VAL A 398 31.02 -7.02 -50.88
N PHE A 399 30.78 -5.72 -50.67
CA PHE A 399 30.78 -4.71 -51.74
C PHE A 399 32.06 -3.87 -51.78
N TRP A 400 33.16 -4.28 -51.13
CA TRP A 400 34.38 -3.47 -51.03
C TRP A 400 34.92 -3.07 -52.40
N LEU A 401 34.88 -4.00 -53.37
CA LEU A 401 35.34 -3.74 -54.73
C LEU A 401 34.42 -2.77 -55.46
N GLU A 402 33.11 -2.96 -55.38
CA GLU A 402 32.10 -2.10 -55.99
C GLU A 402 32.11 -0.70 -55.37
N LEU A 403 32.25 -0.60 -54.05
CA LEU A 403 32.36 0.67 -53.32
C LEU A 403 33.65 1.42 -53.67
N LEU A 404 34.78 0.71 -53.83
CA LEU A 404 36.03 1.30 -54.31
C LEU A 404 35.93 1.79 -55.76
N LEU A 405 35.24 1.03 -56.63
CA LEU A 405 35.01 1.40 -58.02
C LEU A 405 34.06 2.59 -58.12
N LEU A 406 32.99 2.63 -57.33
CA LEU A 406 32.07 3.78 -57.21
C LEU A 406 32.78 5.01 -56.65
N TYR A 407 33.60 4.85 -55.61
CA TYR A 407 34.41 5.93 -55.05
C TYR A 407 35.40 6.48 -56.08
N ARG A 408 36.06 5.61 -56.85
CA ARG A 408 36.94 6.02 -57.95
C ARG A 408 36.17 6.64 -59.13
N SER A 409 34.94 6.20 -59.40
CA SER A 409 34.11 6.79 -60.46
C SER A 409 33.56 8.17 -60.07
N TRP A 410 33.23 8.36 -58.80
CA TRP A 410 32.58 9.59 -58.32
C TRP A 410 33.61 10.64 -57.85
N PHE A 411 34.65 10.20 -57.14
CA PHE A 411 35.72 11.06 -56.60
C PHE A 411 37.08 10.84 -57.24
N GLY A 412 37.21 9.94 -58.21
CA GLY A 412 38.40 9.88 -59.05
C GLY A 412 38.46 11.14 -59.90
N THR A 413 39.13 12.15 -59.37
CA THR A 413 39.62 13.29 -60.13
C THR A 413 40.32 12.77 -61.37
N ASP A 414 39.82 13.13 -62.54
CA ASP A 414 40.54 12.99 -63.80
C ASP A 414 41.87 13.72 -63.61
N GLU A 415 42.96 12.98 -63.46
CA GLU A 415 44.30 13.55 -63.19
C GLU A 415 44.74 14.49 -64.34
N ARG A 416 43.96 14.62 -65.43
CA ARG A 416 44.17 15.55 -66.55
C ARG A 416 44.34 17.02 -66.17
N HIS A 417 43.76 17.48 -65.06
CA HIS A 417 43.76 18.92 -64.75
C HIS A 417 44.96 19.45 -63.95
N THR A 418 45.84 18.61 -63.38
CA THR A 418 46.86 19.08 -62.42
C THR A 418 48.32 18.96 -62.87
N ASP A 419 48.63 18.21 -63.93
CA ASP A 419 50.03 17.81 -64.24
C ASP A 419 50.60 18.39 -65.54
N ASP A 420 49.88 19.26 -66.29
CA ASP A 420 50.33 19.88 -67.56
C ASP A 420 50.93 18.90 -68.61
N LYS A 421 50.63 17.60 -68.47
CA LYS A 421 51.07 16.50 -69.33
C LYS A 421 49.98 16.13 -70.32
N GLU A 422 50.34 16.11 -71.59
CA GLU A 422 49.43 15.93 -72.72
C GLU A 422 49.12 14.46 -73.05
N PHE A 423 49.99 13.55 -72.62
CA PHE A 423 49.85 12.12 -72.92
C PHE A 423 49.82 11.28 -71.65
N ASP A 424 48.96 10.25 -71.66
CA ASP A 424 48.86 9.29 -70.56
C ASP A 424 50.03 8.30 -70.61
N ILE A 425 50.44 7.91 -71.82
CA ILE A 425 51.46 6.88 -72.05
C ILE A 425 52.34 7.25 -73.24
N TYR A 426 53.66 7.24 -73.06
CA TYR A 426 54.63 7.23 -74.16
C TYR A 426 55.11 5.79 -74.41
N ILE A 427 55.10 5.34 -75.67
CA ILE A 427 55.55 4.00 -76.03
C ILE A 427 56.93 4.06 -76.69
N SER A 428 57.90 3.39 -76.08
CA SER A 428 59.23 3.17 -76.66
C SER A 428 59.34 1.72 -77.16
N TYR A 429 59.73 1.54 -78.42
CA TYR A 429 59.92 0.23 -79.05
C TYR A 429 61.19 0.18 -79.92
N ALA A 430 61.69 -1.03 -80.20
CA ALA A 430 62.79 -1.17 -81.15
C ALA A 430 62.25 -1.17 -82.59
N ARG A 431 62.95 -0.49 -83.50
CA ARG A 431 62.63 -0.46 -84.95
C ARG A 431 63.01 -1.79 -85.61
N ASN A 432 62.28 -2.84 -85.26
CA ASN A 432 62.32 -4.15 -85.88
C ASN A 432 60.91 -4.47 -86.40
N SER A 433 60.82 -5.07 -87.58
CA SER A 433 59.56 -5.28 -88.33
C SER A 433 58.43 -5.93 -87.51
N GLU A 434 58.73 -6.83 -86.57
CA GLU A 434 57.71 -7.47 -85.73
C GLU A 434 57.25 -6.63 -84.54
N GLU A 435 58.16 -5.93 -83.86
CA GLU A 435 57.86 -5.13 -82.66
C GLU A 435 57.08 -3.88 -83.03
N GLU A 436 57.49 -3.23 -84.12
CA GLU A 436 56.84 -2.05 -84.67
C GLU A 436 55.39 -2.34 -85.08
N GLN A 437 55.15 -3.47 -85.77
CA GLN A 437 53.81 -3.87 -86.15
C GLN A 437 52.93 -4.15 -84.93
N PHE A 438 53.43 -4.84 -83.90
CA PHE A 438 52.66 -5.11 -82.68
C PHE A 438 52.27 -3.82 -81.95
N VAL A 439 53.22 -2.89 -81.81
CA VAL A 439 53.01 -1.63 -81.11
C VAL A 439 52.01 -0.74 -81.85
N LEU A 440 52.20 -0.54 -83.16
CA LEU A 440 51.36 0.34 -83.96
C LEU A 440 49.96 -0.22 -84.22
N SER A 441 49.82 -1.53 -84.46
CA SER A 441 48.52 -2.11 -84.84
C SER A 441 47.69 -2.61 -83.66
N THR A 442 48.31 -3.30 -82.70
CA THR A 442 47.59 -4.03 -81.65
C THR A 442 47.61 -3.25 -80.35
N LEU A 443 48.80 -2.92 -79.85
CA LEU A 443 48.95 -2.30 -78.54
C LEU A 443 48.34 -0.88 -78.51
N ARG A 444 48.63 -0.07 -79.53
CA ARG A 444 48.05 1.26 -79.67
C ARG A 444 46.52 1.21 -79.75
N SER A 445 45.95 0.33 -80.58
CA SER A 445 44.50 0.23 -80.75
C SER A 445 43.78 -0.10 -79.43
N VAL A 446 44.31 -1.05 -78.65
CA VAL A 446 43.70 -1.41 -77.36
C VAL A 446 43.81 -0.26 -76.35
N LEU A 447 44.95 0.45 -76.34
CA LEU A 447 45.15 1.57 -75.41
C LEU A 447 44.30 2.79 -75.76
N GLU A 448 44.21 3.18 -77.03
CA GLU A 448 43.44 4.35 -77.49
C GLU A 448 41.93 4.04 -77.57
N ASN A 449 41.52 2.93 -78.20
CA ASN A 449 40.11 2.68 -78.53
C ASN A 449 39.34 1.95 -77.43
N ASP A 450 39.92 0.90 -76.83
CA ASP A 450 39.21 0.09 -75.82
C ASP A 450 39.34 0.68 -74.40
N LEU A 451 40.47 1.34 -74.13
CA LEU A 451 40.80 1.88 -72.80
C LEU A 451 40.79 3.41 -72.71
N GLY A 452 40.72 4.13 -73.85
CA GLY A 452 40.57 5.59 -73.89
C GLY A 452 41.79 6.40 -73.43
N TYR A 453 42.99 5.82 -73.47
CA TYR A 453 44.24 6.51 -73.10
C TYR A 453 44.82 7.33 -74.25
N SER A 454 45.36 8.52 -73.96
CA SER A 454 46.11 9.32 -74.93
C SER A 454 47.55 8.78 -75.05
N VAL A 455 47.89 8.20 -76.21
CA VAL A 455 49.18 7.54 -76.45
C VAL A 455 50.07 8.39 -77.36
N CYS A 456 51.31 8.63 -76.94
CA CYS A 456 52.34 9.28 -77.74
C CYS A 456 53.31 8.26 -78.36
N ILE A 457 53.54 8.39 -79.67
CA ILE A 457 54.49 7.57 -80.41
C ILE A 457 55.40 8.48 -81.23
N PHE A 458 56.72 8.34 -81.05
CA PHE A 458 57.71 9.22 -81.67
C PHE A 458 57.56 9.33 -83.20
N ASP A 459 57.32 8.22 -83.91
CA ASP A 459 57.23 8.20 -85.37
C ASP A 459 55.96 8.88 -85.94
N ARG A 460 54.92 9.09 -85.12
CA ARG A 460 53.67 9.78 -85.53
C ARG A 460 53.66 11.25 -85.12
N ASP A 461 54.16 11.53 -83.91
CA ASP A 461 53.94 12.80 -83.23
C ASP A 461 55.16 13.75 -83.26
N SER A 462 56.28 13.32 -83.85
CA SER A 462 57.48 14.16 -84.07
C SER A 462 57.32 15.08 -85.30
N LEU A 463 57.83 16.32 -85.18
CA LEU A 463 57.88 17.29 -86.27
C LEU A 463 59.22 17.14 -87.03
N PRO A 464 59.25 17.23 -88.37
CA PRO A 464 60.50 17.07 -89.11
C PRO A 464 61.46 18.24 -88.85
N GLY A 465 62.59 18.00 -88.17
CA GLY A 465 63.68 18.98 -88.03
C GLY A 465 64.50 18.96 -86.74
N GLY A 466 64.10 18.22 -85.70
CA GLY A 466 64.83 18.14 -84.42
C GLY A 466 65.86 17.02 -84.32
N THR A 467 66.75 17.12 -83.33
CA THR A 467 67.67 16.03 -82.96
C THR A 467 66.94 14.95 -82.15
N ILE A 468 66.98 13.70 -82.63
CA ILE A 468 66.19 12.54 -82.14
C ILE A 468 66.21 12.37 -80.60
N THR A 469 67.34 12.65 -79.95
CA THR A 469 67.53 12.40 -78.52
C THR A 469 66.84 13.43 -77.61
N ASP A 470 66.65 14.66 -78.06
CA ASP A 470 66.08 15.73 -77.23
C ASP A 470 64.55 15.73 -77.32
N GLU A 471 64.01 15.50 -78.52
CA GLU A 471 62.56 15.36 -78.73
C GLU A 471 61.98 14.14 -77.99
N THR A 472 62.67 13.00 -78.00
CA THR A 472 62.24 11.81 -77.25
C THR A 472 62.16 12.08 -75.74
N LEU A 473 63.13 12.81 -75.18
CA LEU A 473 63.07 13.21 -73.77
C LEU A 473 61.92 14.18 -73.49
N SER A 474 61.63 15.09 -74.43
CA SER A 474 60.48 16.01 -74.30
C SER A 474 59.12 15.29 -74.30
N PHE A 475 58.95 14.26 -75.14
CA PHE A 475 57.72 13.46 -75.17
C PHE A 475 57.58 12.58 -73.94
N VAL A 476 58.68 12.02 -73.44
CA VAL A 476 58.70 11.28 -72.17
C VAL A 476 58.33 12.21 -71.01
N ALA A 477 58.84 13.44 -70.97
CA ALA A 477 58.51 14.42 -69.94
C ALA A 477 57.03 14.86 -69.98
N ARG A 478 56.44 14.97 -71.17
CA ARG A 478 55.01 15.27 -71.39
C ARG A 478 54.08 14.08 -71.18
N SER A 479 54.63 12.92 -70.81
CA SER A 479 53.88 11.68 -70.62
C SER A 479 53.90 11.22 -69.16
N ARG A 480 52.78 10.69 -68.68
CA ARG A 480 52.66 10.25 -67.27
C ARG A 480 53.34 8.91 -67.01
N ARG A 481 53.36 8.04 -68.01
CA ARG A 481 53.93 6.70 -67.93
C ARG A 481 54.73 6.38 -69.18
N LEU A 482 55.84 5.67 -69.01
CA LEU A 482 56.64 5.14 -70.10
C LEU A 482 56.36 3.65 -70.23
N LEU A 483 55.96 3.22 -71.41
CA LEU A 483 55.68 1.83 -71.73
C LEU A 483 56.74 1.36 -72.73
N VAL A 484 57.53 0.37 -72.33
CA VAL A 484 58.64 -0.14 -73.13
C VAL A 484 58.28 -1.52 -73.67
N ALA A 485 58.18 -1.63 -74.99
CA ALA A 485 57.94 -2.87 -75.72
C ALA A 485 59.24 -3.30 -76.40
N LEU A 486 59.92 -4.33 -75.86
CA LEU A 486 61.22 -4.78 -76.38
C LEU A 486 61.43 -6.28 -76.16
N LEU A 487 61.97 -6.98 -77.15
CA LEU A 487 62.33 -8.40 -77.10
C LEU A 487 63.78 -8.65 -76.61
N GLU A 488 64.73 -7.74 -76.87
CA GLU A 488 66.15 -7.87 -76.48
C GLU A 488 66.68 -6.57 -75.83
N LEU A 489 67.01 -6.62 -74.53
CA LEU A 489 67.48 -5.45 -73.80
C LEU A 489 69.00 -5.24 -74.02
N LYS A 490 69.38 -4.23 -74.82
CA LYS A 490 70.73 -3.66 -74.78
C LYS A 490 70.66 -2.29 -74.09
N ALA A 491 71.55 -2.10 -73.12
CA ALA A 491 71.53 -1.10 -72.05
C ALA A 491 71.11 0.34 -72.44
N GLY A 492 70.34 0.99 -71.56
CA GLY A 492 69.97 2.40 -71.66
C GLY A 492 68.83 2.91 -70.75
N ILE A 493 68.19 2.06 -69.94
CA ILE A 493 66.97 2.43 -69.17
C ILE A 493 67.27 2.74 -67.69
N ASP A 494 68.47 2.41 -67.20
CA ASP A 494 68.84 2.60 -65.79
C ASP A 494 68.88 4.07 -65.36
N SER A 495 69.19 5.01 -66.25
CA SER A 495 69.26 6.45 -65.92
C SER A 495 67.88 7.12 -65.77
N MET A 496 66.82 6.59 -66.37
CA MET A 496 65.47 7.20 -66.32
C MET A 496 64.61 6.67 -65.17
N ALA A 497 64.82 5.43 -64.71
CA ALA A 497 64.03 4.85 -63.62
C ALA A 497 64.42 5.38 -62.22
N LEU A 498 65.65 5.87 -62.05
CA LEU A 498 66.18 6.35 -60.76
C LEU A 498 65.71 7.76 -60.36
N GLY A 499 65.14 8.53 -61.30
CA GLY A 499 64.70 9.92 -61.07
C GLY A 499 63.33 10.07 -60.36
N GLY A 500 62.64 8.98 -60.01
CA GLY A 500 61.42 8.98 -59.19
C GLY A 500 60.15 9.58 -59.83
N HIS A 501 60.28 10.40 -60.88
CA HIS A 501 59.17 11.12 -61.52
C HIS A 501 58.44 10.35 -62.63
N LEU A 502 58.94 9.18 -63.03
CA LEU A 502 58.37 8.42 -64.15
C LEU A 502 58.13 6.96 -63.77
N ARG A 503 56.89 6.47 -63.94
CA ARG A 503 56.57 5.04 -63.75
C ARG A 503 56.75 4.30 -65.07
N VAL A 504 57.78 3.44 -65.12
CA VAL A 504 58.09 2.62 -66.29
C VAL A 504 57.40 1.26 -66.18
N ILE A 505 56.66 0.88 -67.22
CA ILE A 505 55.98 -0.41 -67.33
C ILE A 505 56.62 -1.19 -68.48
N LEU A 506 57.06 -2.42 -68.20
CA LEU A 506 57.64 -3.30 -69.20
C LEU A 506 56.56 -4.23 -69.75
N VAL A 507 56.34 -4.22 -71.06
CA VAL A 507 55.36 -5.11 -71.71
C VAL A 507 56.07 -6.20 -72.50
N GLN A 508 55.85 -7.44 -72.07
CA GLN A 508 56.40 -8.63 -72.72
C GLN A 508 55.34 -9.28 -73.60
N TYR A 509 55.53 -9.23 -74.93
CA TYR A 509 54.59 -9.82 -75.89
C TYR A 509 54.94 -11.24 -76.35
N ARG A 510 56.19 -11.71 -76.16
CA ARG A 510 56.62 -13.11 -76.34
C ARG A 510 57.62 -13.56 -75.24
N PRO A 511 57.65 -14.85 -74.86
CA PRO A 511 58.55 -15.35 -73.82
C PRO A 511 60.00 -15.49 -74.33
N VAL A 512 60.96 -14.88 -73.62
CA VAL A 512 62.41 -14.95 -73.91
C VAL A 512 63.00 -16.27 -73.40
N LYS A 513 63.76 -17.00 -74.23
CA LYS A 513 64.45 -18.26 -73.85
C LYS A 513 65.48 -18.01 -72.74
N ARG A 514 65.52 -18.88 -71.72
CA ARG A 514 66.25 -18.71 -70.43
C ARG A 514 67.76 -18.45 -70.51
N ASN A 515 68.43 -18.75 -71.63
CA ASN A 515 69.88 -18.62 -71.77
C ASN A 515 70.38 -17.25 -72.26
N VAL A 516 69.48 -16.30 -72.55
CA VAL A 516 69.83 -14.95 -73.06
C VAL A 516 69.29 -13.86 -72.13
N TRP A 517 69.44 -14.03 -70.81
CA TRP A 517 69.04 -12.99 -69.85
C TRP A 517 70.28 -12.19 -69.43
N VAL A 518 70.40 -10.98 -69.98
CA VAL A 518 71.43 -10.02 -69.57
C VAL A 518 71.15 -9.54 -68.13
N ARG A 519 72.21 -9.15 -67.40
CA ARG A 519 72.18 -8.89 -65.95
C ARG A 519 71.23 -7.74 -65.58
N GLU A 520 71.08 -6.80 -66.51
CA GLU A 520 70.24 -5.60 -66.47
C GLU A 520 68.74 -5.98 -66.47
N LEU A 521 68.34 -7.00 -67.22
CA LEU A 521 66.94 -7.45 -67.33
C LEU A 521 66.42 -8.07 -66.03
N ARG A 522 67.30 -8.76 -65.27
CA ARG A 522 66.95 -9.27 -63.94
C ARG A 522 66.77 -8.16 -62.91
N ARG A 523 67.57 -7.09 -62.98
CA ARG A 523 67.42 -5.92 -62.10
C ARG A 523 66.17 -5.11 -62.45
N ALA A 524 65.93 -4.86 -63.74
CA ALA A 524 64.75 -4.14 -64.21
C ALA A 524 63.45 -4.83 -63.77
N ARG A 525 63.40 -6.17 -63.76
CA ARG A 525 62.22 -6.92 -63.30
C ARG A 525 61.95 -6.81 -61.79
N VAL A 526 62.97 -6.56 -60.98
CA VAL A 526 62.81 -6.34 -59.53
C VAL A 526 62.33 -4.91 -59.26
N ALA A 527 62.69 -3.95 -60.12
CA ALA A 527 62.35 -2.53 -59.96
C ALA A 527 61.10 -2.07 -60.74
N LEU A 528 60.70 -2.76 -61.81
CA LEU A 528 59.63 -2.34 -62.73
C LEU A 528 58.46 -3.32 -62.77
N ALA A 529 57.26 -2.80 -63.04
CA ALA A 529 56.08 -3.62 -63.26
C ALA A 529 56.16 -4.32 -64.63
N LEU A 530 56.32 -5.64 -64.63
CA LEU A 530 56.32 -6.48 -65.84
C LEU A 530 54.91 -6.99 -66.11
N VAL A 531 54.34 -6.59 -67.25
CA VAL A 531 53.06 -7.11 -67.75
C VAL A 531 53.34 -8.08 -68.90
N ARG A 532 52.84 -9.31 -68.77
CA ARG A 532 52.89 -10.29 -69.86
C ARG A 532 51.61 -10.17 -70.69
N TRP A 533 51.76 -9.88 -71.97
CA TRP A 533 50.64 -9.85 -72.89
C TRP A 533 50.13 -11.28 -73.13
N GLN A 534 48.90 -11.56 -72.72
CA GLN A 534 48.23 -12.83 -72.99
C GLN A 534 47.29 -12.68 -74.19
N GLY A 535 47.87 -12.40 -75.37
CA GLY A 535 47.15 -12.33 -76.63
C GLY A 535 47.57 -13.47 -77.56
N THR A 536 46.60 -14.17 -78.13
CA THR A 536 46.84 -15.07 -79.27
C THR A 536 47.35 -14.23 -80.44
N SER A 537 48.43 -14.67 -81.11
CA SER A 537 49.02 -13.98 -82.25
C SER A 537 47.96 -13.53 -83.27
N PRO A 538 48.08 -12.32 -83.85
CA PRO A 538 47.33 -12.01 -85.07
C PRO A 538 47.72 -13.03 -86.13
N LYS A 539 46.72 -13.72 -86.71
CA LYS A 539 46.90 -14.64 -87.83
C LYS A 539 47.47 -13.85 -89.02
N SER A 540 48.60 -14.30 -89.56
CA SER A 540 48.91 -14.14 -90.98
C SER A 540 48.38 -15.37 -91.71
#